data_AF-A0AAD7DJP5-F1
#
_entry.id   AF-A0AAD7DJP5-F1
#
_cell.length_a   1.000
_cell.length_b   1.000
_cell.length_c   1.000
_cell.angle_alpha   90.00
_cell.angle_beta   90.00
_cell.angle_gamma   90.00
#
_symmetry.space_group_name_H-M   'P 1'
#
loop_
_entity.id
_entity.type
_entity.pdbx_description
1 polymer ?
#
loop_
_entity_poly.entity_id
_entity_poly.type
_entity_poly.pdbx_seq_one_letter_code
_entity_poly.pdbx_strand_id
1 'polypeptide(L)'
;MRHITLLLNGFYRRATTKWPRSIFEHAPLLISVVLGASFMVDYMQLPWGNITHLDARCFYEHECTDVLRAATNLVYRKLNIIQDKTSMVAESVPVHLHLRDLILCKDHNVWQWGPLDNLTLPALRTLQIPQPNTQLNSHRAFLLRSQCTLEELRITGATSTEGVFREVLPPAGTIKIEP
;
A
#
# COMPACT_ATOMS: atom_id res chain seq x y z
N MET A 1 -22.63 9.51 -11.87
CA MET A 1 -22.39 10.08 -10.53
C MET A 1 -21.08 10.87 -10.58
N ARG A 2 -21.00 12.03 -9.91
CA ARG A 2 -19.76 12.80 -9.81
C ARG A 2 -18.97 12.29 -8.60
N HIS A 3 -17.77 11.76 -8.82
CA HIS A 3 -16.89 11.31 -7.73
C HIS A 3 -16.01 12.49 -7.31
N ILE A 4 -15.68 12.58 -6.02
CA ILE A 4 -14.78 13.62 -5.50
C ILE A 4 -13.40 13.00 -5.27
N THR A 5 -12.37 13.71 -5.75
CA THR A 5 -10.97 13.40 -5.48
C THR A 5 -10.39 14.48 -4.59
N LEU A 6 -9.81 14.09 -3.45
CA LEU A 6 -9.04 15.00 -2.60
C LEU A 6 -7.57 14.92 -3.00
N LEU A 7 -7.00 16.05 -3.44
CA LEU A 7 -5.58 16.18 -3.77
C LEU A 7 -4.90 17.05 -2.73
N LEU A 8 -3.98 16.46 -1.95
CA LEU A 8 -3.19 17.16 -0.96
C LEU A 8 -1.72 17.14 -1.38
N ASN A 9 -1.32 18.19 -2.11
CA ASN A 9 0.06 18.40 -2.55
C ASN A 9 0.67 19.56 -1.76
N GLY A 10 1.66 19.26 -0.91
CA GLY A 10 2.36 20.28 -0.14
C GLY A 10 3.59 19.72 0.56
N PHE A 11 4.65 20.53 0.65
CA PHE A 11 5.81 20.27 1.48
C PHE A 11 5.55 20.87 2.87
N TYR A 12 5.10 20.04 3.80
CA TYR A 12 4.88 20.45 5.19
C TYR A 12 6.22 20.36 5.94
N ARG A 13 7.02 21.44 5.89
CA ARG A 13 8.14 21.63 6.82
C ARG A 13 7.57 21.96 8.19
N ARG A 14 7.62 21.01 9.14
CA ARG A 14 7.38 21.20 10.60
C ARG A 14 6.60 22.48 10.93
N ALA A 15 5.31 22.50 10.66
CA ALA A 15 4.45 23.62 11.02
C ALA A 15 3.23 23.09 11.76
N THR A 16 3.04 23.67 12.94
CA THR A 16 2.04 23.46 13.99
C THR A 16 0.60 23.80 13.56
N THR A 17 0.29 23.83 12.27
CA THR A 17 -1.05 24.12 11.78
C THR A 17 -1.90 22.87 11.95
N LYS A 18 -2.70 22.86 13.03
CA LYS A 18 -3.80 21.92 13.24
C LYS A 18 -4.70 21.98 12.01
N TRP A 19 -4.56 21.00 11.11
CA TRP A 19 -5.54 20.81 10.05
C TRP A 19 -6.90 20.63 10.72
N PRO A 20 -7.98 21.23 10.19
CA PRO A 20 -9.30 20.99 10.72
C PRO A 20 -9.61 19.52 10.46
N ARG A 21 -9.53 18.72 11.52
CA ARG A 21 -9.52 17.26 11.44
C ARG A 21 -10.75 16.73 10.69
N SER A 22 -11.88 17.46 10.75
CA SER A 22 -13.21 16.99 10.36
C SER A 22 -13.79 17.55 9.05
N ILE A 23 -13.07 18.37 8.26
CA ILE A 23 -13.66 18.98 7.03
C ILE A 23 -14.22 17.92 6.06
N PHE A 24 -13.58 16.76 6.00
CA PHE A 24 -13.96 15.69 5.08
C PHE A 24 -14.65 14.51 5.76
N GLU A 25 -14.79 14.51 7.09
CA GLU A 25 -15.41 13.42 7.85
C GLU A 25 -16.81 13.09 7.33
N HIS A 26 -17.54 14.11 6.86
CA HIS A 26 -18.90 14.02 6.33
C HIS A 26 -18.96 14.11 4.80
N ALA A 27 -17.90 13.72 4.08
CA ALA A 27 -17.86 13.72 2.61
C ALA A 27 -18.13 12.30 2.05
N PRO A 28 -19.39 11.83 1.98
CA PRO A 28 -19.69 10.46 1.57
C PRO A 28 -19.32 10.14 0.12
N LEU A 29 -19.15 11.17 -0.70
CA LEU A 29 -18.75 11.06 -2.11
C LEU A 29 -17.23 11.11 -2.31
N LEU A 30 -16.44 11.19 -1.23
CA LEU A 30 -14.99 11.15 -1.30
C LEU A 30 -14.54 9.69 -1.52
N ILE A 31 -14.11 9.41 -2.75
CA ILE A 31 -13.82 8.06 -3.22
C ILE A 31 -12.32 7.89 -3.51
N SER A 32 -11.64 8.98 -3.83
CA SER A 32 -10.22 8.99 -4.18
C SER A 32 -9.45 10.02 -3.35
N VAL A 33 -8.30 9.61 -2.82
CA VAL A 33 -7.41 10.48 -2.03
C VAL A 33 -5.99 10.36 -2.54
N VAL A 34 -5.35 11.51 -2.76
CA VAL A 34 -3.93 11.59 -3.10
C VAL A 34 -3.20 12.43 -2.05
N LEU A 35 -2.25 11.80 -1.35
CA LEU A 35 -1.47 12.39 -0.27
C LEU A 35 -0.01 12.54 -0.69
N GLY A 36 0.49 13.78 -0.70
CA GLY A 36 1.90 14.08 -0.94
C GLY A 36 2.82 13.71 0.23
N ALA A 37 4.13 13.93 0.03
CA ALA A 37 5.23 13.49 0.88
C ALA A 37 5.31 14.07 2.30
N SER A 38 4.30 14.80 2.77
CA SER A 38 4.36 15.51 4.06
C SER A 38 3.05 15.46 4.85
N PHE A 39 2.16 14.54 4.51
CA PHE A 39 0.91 14.36 5.24
C PHE A 39 1.01 13.10 6.10
N MET A 40 0.79 13.27 7.40
CA MET A 40 0.67 12.15 8.33
C MET A 40 -0.80 11.81 8.51
N VAL A 41 -1.13 10.52 8.37
CA VAL A 41 -2.50 9.99 8.40
C VAL A 41 -3.19 10.31 9.71
N ASP A 42 -2.44 10.21 10.81
CA ASP A 42 -2.97 10.34 12.17
C ASP A 42 -3.67 11.68 12.44
N TYR A 43 -3.39 12.69 11.62
CA TYR A 43 -4.02 14.01 11.74
C TYR A 43 -5.23 14.22 10.83
N MET A 44 -5.61 13.23 10.01
CA MET A 44 -6.70 13.34 9.03
C MET A 44 -7.88 12.46 9.42
N GLN A 45 -9.07 13.05 9.61
CA GLN A 45 -10.32 12.28 9.67
C GLN A 45 -10.94 12.27 8.27
N LEU A 46 -10.70 11.16 7.57
CA LEU A 46 -11.31 10.89 6.27
C LEU A 46 -12.36 9.79 6.43
N PRO A 47 -13.38 9.74 5.57
CA PRO A 47 -14.37 8.68 5.53
C PRO A 47 -13.74 7.45 4.87
N TRP A 48 -12.76 6.83 5.53
CA TRP A 48 -11.91 5.77 5.00
C TRP A 48 -12.71 4.60 4.40
N GLY A 49 -13.85 4.26 4.99
CA GLY A 49 -14.75 3.24 4.48
C GLY A 49 -15.30 3.52 3.08
N ASN A 50 -15.34 4.77 2.61
CA ASN A 50 -15.82 5.12 1.26
C ASN A 50 -14.68 5.21 0.23
N ILE A 51 -13.44 5.27 0.69
CA ILE A 51 -12.29 5.45 -0.18
C ILE A 51 -11.99 4.14 -0.89
N THR A 52 -11.99 4.19 -2.21
CA THR A 52 -11.65 3.04 -3.07
C THR A 52 -10.29 3.22 -3.76
N HIS A 53 -9.80 4.46 -3.83
CA HIS A 53 -8.52 4.79 -4.47
C HIS A 53 -7.66 5.63 -3.51
N LEU A 54 -6.45 5.14 -3.23
CA LEU A 54 -5.48 5.86 -2.42
C LEU A 54 -4.11 5.87 -3.11
N ASP A 55 -3.59 7.06 -3.38
CA ASP A 55 -2.18 7.27 -3.73
C ASP A 55 -1.55 8.09 -2.60
N ALA A 56 -0.66 7.47 -1.84
CA ALA A 56 -0.02 8.14 -0.72
C ALA A 56 1.49 8.01 -0.78
N ARG A 57 2.17 9.13 -0.54
CA ARG A 57 3.63 9.21 -0.48
C ARG A 57 4.10 9.39 0.95
N CYS A 58 5.24 8.79 1.27
CA CYS A 58 5.93 8.95 2.55
C CYS A 58 5.14 8.47 3.78
N PHE A 59 4.40 7.37 3.63
CA PHE A 59 3.66 6.74 4.74
C PHE A 59 4.59 5.96 5.65
N TYR A 60 4.48 6.16 6.95
CA TYR A 60 5.09 5.23 7.88
C TYR A 60 4.37 3.87 7.85
N GLU A 61 5.08 2.81 8.23
CA GLU A 61 4.54 1.44 8.24
C GLU A 61 3.30 1.28 9.14
N HIS A 62 3.30 1.93 10.31
CA HIS A 62 2.14 1.94 11.21
C HIS A 62 0.94 2.64 10.58
N GLU A 63 1.14 3.82 9.96
CA GLU A 63 0.08 4.56 9.25
C GLU A 63 -0.51 3.74 8.10
N CYS A 64 0.33 3.02 7.36
CA CYS A 64 -0.11 2.13 6.30
C CYS A 64 -1.10 1.09 6.82
N THR A 65 -0.79 0.50 7.97
CA THR A 65 -1.60 -0.53 8.63
C THR A 65 -2.92 0.06 9.13
N ASP A 66 -2.89 1.23 9.76
CA ASP A 66 -4.09 1.89 10.26
C ASP A 66 -5.04 2.29 9.12
N VAL A 67 -4.50 2.79 8.02
CA VAL A 67 -5.30 3.05 6.81
C VAL A 67 -5.86 1.77 6.21
N LEU A 68 -5.11 0.68 6.18
CA LEU A 68 -5.62 -0.62 5.69
C LEU A 68 -6.80 -1.09 6.53
N ARG A 69 -6.71 -1.00 7.85
CA ARG A 69 -7.82 -1.36 8.74
C ARG A 69 -9.05 -0.48 8.51
N ALA A 70 -8.84 0.82 8.30
CA ALA A 70 -9.94 1.78 8.15
C ALA A 70 -10.58 1.75 6.75
N ALA A 71 -9.78 1.53 5.69
CA ALA A 71 -10.19 1.64 4.29
C ALA A 71 -10.46 0.26 3.67
N THR A 72 -11.49 -0.41 4.17
CA THR A 72 -11.83 -1.79 3.77
C THR A 72 -12.27 -1.93 2.31
N ASN A 73 -12.78 -0.85 1.70
CA ASN A 73 -13.28 -0.84 0.32
C ASN A 73 -12.23 -0.43 -0.73
N LEU A 74 -10.93 -0.41 -0.38
CA LEU A 74 -9.87 -0.11 -1.33
C LEU A 74 -9.83 -1.09 -2.51
N VAL A 75 -9.76 -0.53 -3.72
CA VAL A 75 -9.66 -1.24 -5.00
C VAL A 75 -8.27 -1.04 -5.62
N TYR A 76 -7.79 0.20 -5.62
CA TYR A 76 -6.47 0.58 -6.13
C TYR A 76 -5.66 1.24 -5.02
N ARG A 77 -4.41 0.81 -4.86
CA ARG A 77 -3.52 1.42 -3.87
C ARG A 77 -2.10 1.58 -4.40
N LYS A 78 -1.60 2.81 -4.33
CA LYS A 78 -0.18 3.14 -4.49
C LYS A 78 0.32 3.75 -3.19
N LEU A 79 1.36 3.15 -2.62
CA LEU A 79 1.97 3.59 -1.38
C LEU A 79 3.47 3.71 -1.56
N ASN A 80 4.02 4.85 -1.17
CA ASN A 80 5.44 4.94 -0.87
C ASN A 80 5.61 4.79 0.64
N ILE A 81 6.15 3.65 1.08
CA ILE A 81 6.29 3.32 2.51
C ILE A 81 7.69 3.69 2.99
N ILE A 82 7.73 4.54 4.01
CA ILE A 82 8.90 4.82 4.84
C ILE A 82 8.91 3.83 5.99
N GLN A 83 10.06 3.17 6.17
CA GLN A 83 10.23 2.21 7.25
C GLN A 83 10.29 2.93 8.59
N ASP A 84 9.49 2.43 9.53
CA ASP A 84 9.55 2.87 10.92
C ASP A 84 10.54 1.97 11.70
N LYS A 85 11.30 2.56 12.62
CA LYS A 85 12.20 1.82 13.51
C LYS A 85 11.43 1.06 14.60
N THR A 86 10.16 1.43 14.83
CA THR A 86 9.35 0.97 15.97
C THR A 86 8.09 0.19 15.58
N SER A 87 8.00 -0.34 14.36
CA SER A 87 6.81 -1.09 13.90
C SER A 87 6.48 -2.25 14.85
N MET A 88 5.38 -2.14 15.59
CA MET A 88 4.82 -3.24 16.38
C MET A 88 4.00 -4.13 15.46
N VAL A 89 4.19 -5.44 15.59
CA VAL A 89 3.46 -6.45 14.83
C VAL A 89 1.97 -6.31 15.13
N ALA A 90 1.17 -6.04 14.09
CA ALA A 90 -0.28 -5.98 14.20
C ALA A 90 -0.87 -7.37 14.54
N GLU A 91 -1.77 -7.44 15.53
CA GLU A 91 -2.43 -8.69 15.94
C GLU A 91 -3.55 -9.14 14.97
N SER A 92 -4.17 -8.20 14.24
CA SER A 92 -5.24 -8.52 13.29
C SER A 92 -4.79 -8.29 11.84
N VAL A 93 -5.19 -9.21 10.97
CA VAL A 93 -4.86 -9.26 9.54
C VAL A 93 -6.02 -8.65 8.75
N PRO A 94 -5.91 -7.41 8.23
CA PRO A 94 -6.94 -6.85 7.36
C PRO A 94 -7.10 -7.72 6.10
N VAL A 95 -8.35 -8.05 5.76
CA VAL A 95 -8.71 -8.72 4.51
C VAL A 95 -9.31 -7.68 3.57
N HIS A 96 -8.67 -7.44 2.42
CA HIS A 96 -9.22 -6.55 1.39
C HIS A 96 -9.76 -7.35 0.22
N LEU A 97 -11.08 -7.53 0.21
CA LEU A 97 -11.79 -8.34 -0.78
C LEU A 97 -11.82 -7.71 -2.19
N HIS A 98 -11.47 -6.43 -2.30
CA HIS A 98 -11.61 -5.67 -3.55
C HIS A 98 -10.30 -5.11 -4.09
N LEU A 99 -9.20 -5.21 -3.32
CA LEU A 99 -7.93 -4.64 -3.72
C LEU A 99 -7.31 -5.46 -4.86
N ARG A 100 -7.20 -4.85 -6.03
CA ARG A 100 -6.70 -5.48 -7.27
C ARG A 100 -5.28 -5.07 -7.61
N ASP A 101 -4.93 -3.83 -7.32
CA ASP A 101 -3.62 -3.26 -7.66
C ASP A 101 -2.97 -2.73 -6.39
N LEU A 102 -1.77 -3.24 -6.10
CA LEU A 102 -0.95 -2.79 -4.99
C LEU A 102 0.43 -2.40 -5.50
N ILE A 103 0.76 -1.12 -5.39
CA ILE A 103 2.06 -0.58 -5.75
C ILE A 103 2.75 -0.11 -4.49
N LEU A 104 3.90 -0.70 -4.19
CA LEU A 104 4.77 -0.33 -3.08
C LEU A 104 6.03 0.29 -3.63
N CYS A 105 6.25 1.55 -3.30
CA CYS A 105 7.44 2.31 -3.67
C CYS A 105 8.36 2.47 -2.46
N LYS A 106 9.65 2.27 -2.71
CA LYS A 106 10.83 2.47 -1.86
C LYS A 106 11.59 3.76 -2.12
N ASP A 107 11.75 4.69 -1.16
CA ASP A 107 12.77 5.76 -1.29
C ASP A 107 14.20 5.33 -0.85
N HIS A 108 14.37 4.16 -0.19
CA HIS A 108 15.66 3.72 0.40
C HIS A 108 15.94 2.20 0.27
N ASN A 109 17.23 1.82 0.28
CA ASN A 109 17.75 0.51 -0.18
C ASN A 109 17.39 -0.77 0.63
N VAL A 110 16.54 -0.74 1.67
CA VAL A 110 16.27 -1.94 2.49
C VAL A 110 14.78 -2.16 2.70
N TRP A 111 14.08 -2.80 1.75
CA TRP A 111 12.66 -3.13 1.92
C TRP A 111 12.44 -4.30 2.88
N GLN A 112 11.48 -4.16 3.81
CA GLN A 112 10.98 -5.22 4.67
C GLN A 112 9.47 -5.38 4.43
N TRP A 113 9.00 -6.62 4.43
CA TRP A 113 7.61 -6.98 4.11
C TRP A 113 6.62 -6.79 5.26
N GLY A 114 7.04 -6.23 6.40
CA GLY A 114 6.25 -6.09 7.63
C GLY A 114 4.76 -5.77 7.44
N PRO A 115 4.37 -4.74 6.66
CA PRO A 115 2.95 -4.42 6.49
C PRO A 115 2.18 -5.39 5.58
N LEU A 116 2.87 -6.13 4.69
CA LEU A 116 2.25 -7.16 3.85
C LEU A 116 2.14 -8.52 4.54
N ASP A 117 3.04 -8.81 5.49
CA ASP A 117 3.08 -10.09 6.20
C ASP A 117 1.78 -10.38 6.95
N ASN A 118 1.01 -9.33 7.27
CA ASN A 118 -0.28 -9.40 7.94
C ASN A 118 -1.46 -9.02 7.04
N LEU A 119 -1.34 -9.08 5.71
CA LEU A 119 -2.46 -8.81 4.80
C LEU A 119 -2.94 -10.04 4.06
N THR A 120 -4.24 -10.09 3.80
CA THR A 120 -4.86 -11.08 2.92
C THR A 120 -5.59 -10.35 1.79
N LEU A 121 -5.11 -10.51 0.56
CA LEU A 121 -5.56 -9.74 -0.60
C LEU A 121 -6.10 -10.66 -1.71
N PRO A 122 -7.27 -11.30 -1.52
CA PRO A 122 -7.75 -12.35 -2.43
C PRO A 122 -8.08 -11.88 -3.84
N ALA A 123 -8.37 -10.60 -4.03
CA ALA A 123 -8.66 -10.02 -5.34
C ALA A 123 -7.42 -9.44 -6.05
N LEU A 124 -6.21 -9.59 -5.47
CA LEU A 124 -4.99 -9.00 -6.00
C LEU A 124 -4.64 -9.58 -7.38
N ARG A 125 -4.42 -8.69 -8.35
CA ARG A 125 -4.05 -9.02 -9.73
C ARG A 125 -2.68 -8.46 -10.09
N THR A 126 -2.40 -7.23 -9.64
CA THR A 126 -1.15 -6.54 -9.92
C THR A 126 -0.45 -6.25 -8.59
N LEU A 127 0.80 -6.70 -8.48
CA LEU A 127 1.66 -6.36 -7.35
C LEU A 127 2.93 -5.72 -7.89
N GLN A 128 3.24 -4.51 -7.44
CA GLN A 128 4.52 -3.86 -7.68
C GLN A 128 5.24 -3.67 -6.36
N ILE A 129 6.48 -4.15 -6.29
CA ILE A 129 7.32 -4.12 -5.09
C ILE A 129 8.75 -3.70 -5.45
N PRO A 130 9.49 -3.06 -4.52
CA PRO A 130 10.93 -2.87 -4.70
C PRO A 130 11.67 -4.20 -4.60
N GLN A 131 12.90 -4.26 -5.14
CA GLN A 131 13.76 -5.44 -5.05
C GLN A 131 13.83 -5.95 -3.60
N PRO A 132 13.45 -7.21 -3.34
CA PRO A 132 13.57 -7.78 -2.00
C PRO A 132 15.02 -8.19 -1.75
N ASN A 133 15.56 -7.75 -0.61
CA ASN A 133 16.97 -8.05 -0.31
C ASN A 133 17.20 -9.51 0.08
N THR A 134 16.24 -10.19 0.73
CA THR A 134 16.43 -11.58 1.23
C THR A 134 15.14 -12.35 1.60
N GLN A 135 13.94 -11.76 1.51
CA GLN A 135 12.72 -12.28 2.19
C GLN A 135 11.76 -13.08 1.28
N LEU A 136 12.27 -13.99 0.46
CA LEU A 136 11.43 -14.79 -0.47
C LEU A 136 10.36 -15.63 0.23
N ASN A 137 10.66 -16.15 1.42
CA ASN A 137 9.72 -16.94 2.22
C ASN A 137 8.49 -16.11 2.63
N SER A 138 8.68 -14.84 2.98
CA SER A 138 7.58 -13.92 3.31
C SER A 138 6.67 -13.69 2.10
N HIS A 139 7.23 -13.61 0.89
CA HIS A 139 6.47 -13.39 -0.35
C HIS A 139 5.58 -14.57 -0.64
N ARG A 140 6.14 -15.77 -0.50
CA ARG A 140 5.41 -17.02 -0.66
C ARG A 140 4.30 -17.15 0.37
N ALA A 141 4.58 -16.85 1.64
CA ALA A 141 3.57 -16.88 2.69
C ALA A 141 2.41 -15.90 2.40
N PHE A 142 2.73 -14.69 1.96
CA PHE A 142 1.73 -13.69 1.57
C PHE A 142 0.84 -14.17 0.40
N LEU A 143 1.45 -14.69 -0.67
CA LEU A 143 0.71 -15.17 -1.85
C LEU A 143 -0.15 -16.40 -1.52
N LEU A 144 0.38 -17.34 -0.75
CA LEU A 144 -0.37 -18.51 -0.29
C LEU A 144 -1.55 -18.13 0.60
N ARG A 145 -1.35 -17.18 1.53
CA ARG A 145 -2.42 -16.70 2.41
C ARG A 145 -3.48 -15.94 1.64
N SER A 146 -3.06 -15.10 0.69
CA SER A 146 -3.98 -14.30 -0.11
C SER A 146 -4.78 -15.16 -1.10
N GLN A 147 -4.26 -16.32 -1.53
CA GLN A 147 -4.89 -17.18 -2.55
C GLN A 147 -5.31 -16.39 -3.80
N CYS A 148 -4.57 -15.34 -4.13
CA CYS A 148 -4.92 -14.43 -5.20
C CYS A 148 -4.48 -14.96 -6.56
N THR A 149 -5.25 -14.67 -7.60
CA THR A 149 -4.89 -14.94 -8.99
C THR A 149 -4.02 -13.80 -9.53
N LEU A 150 -2.76 -13.75 -9.08
CA LEU A 150 -1.84 -12.68 -9.49
C LEU A 150 -1.54 -12.79 -11.00
N GLU A 151 -1.90 -11.75 -11.74
CA GLU A 151 -1.74 -11.61 -13.19
C GLU A 151 -0.38 -10.96 -13.52
N GLU A 152 0.07 -10.02 -12.70
CA GLU A 152 1.30 -9.26 -12.92
C GLU A 152 2.07 -9.00 -11.62
N LEU A 153 3.36 -9.35 -11.63
CA LEU A 153 4.33 -8.98 -10.59
C LEU A 153 5.40 -8.06 -11.20
N ARG A 154 5.50 -6.84 -10.68
CA ARG A 154 6.54 -5.88 -11.04
C ARG A 154 7.55 -5.73 -9.92
N ILE A 155 8.82 -5.87 -10.25
CA ILE A 155 9.91 -5.67 -9.30
C ILE A 155 10.75 -4.50 -9.79
N THR A 156 10.80 -3.44 -9.00
CA THR A 156 11.55 -2.22 -9.34
C THR A 156 12.91 -2.18 -8.66
N GLY A 157 13.93 -1.67 -9.36
CA GLY A 157 15.27 -1.47 -8.83
C GLY A 157 16.11 -2.74 -8.73
N ALA A 158 15.73 -3.81 -9.43
CA ALA A 158 16.45 -5.08 -9.40
C ALA A 158 17.52 -5.16 -10.49
N THR A 159 18.75 -5.52 -10.11
CA THR A 159 19.88 -5.61 -11.05
C THR A 159 20.06 -6.97 -11.75
N SER A 160 19.39 -8.05 -11.31
CA SER A 160 19.28 -9.35 -12.01
C SER A 160 18.77 -10.43 -11.03
N THR A 161 17.46 -10.65 -10.92
CA THR A 161 16.88 -11.70 -10.04
C THR A 161 15.67 -12.43 -10.64
N GLU A 162 15.56 -12.52 -11.98
CA GLU A 162 14.42 -13.16 -12.68
C GLU A 162 14.15 -14.60 -12.24
N GLY A 163 15.20 -15.38 -11.94
CA GLY A 163 15.07 -16.82 -11.68
C GLY A 163 14.25 -17.18 -10.44
N VAL A 164 14.21 -16.30 -9.45
CA VAL A 164 13.70 -16.65 -8.10
C VAL A 164 12.19 -16.45 -7.98
N PHE A 165 11.61 -15.50 -8.72
CA PHE A 165 10.17 -15.20 -8.63
C PHE A 165 9.30 -16.13 -9.48
N ARG A 166 9.89 -16.81 -10.46
CA ARG A 166 9.16 -17.76 -11.31
C ARG A 166 8.61 -18.96 -10.54
N GLU A 167 9.26 -19.36 -9.45
CA GLU A 167 8.78 -20.48 -8.62
C GLU A 167 7.57 -20.13 -7.75
N VAL A 168 7.32 -18.83 -7.52
CA VAL A 168 6.29 -18.38 -6.57
C VAL A 168 5.00 -17.96 -7.29
N LEU A 169 5.06 -17.69 -8.60
CA LEU A 169 3.90 -17.25 -9.36
C LEU A 169 3.07 -18.41 -9.92
N PRO A 170 1.74 -18.25 -9.99
CA PRO A 170 0.90 -19.16 -10.75
C PRO A 170 1.31 -19.14 -12.24
N PRO A 171 1.10 -20.24 -12.98
CA PRO A 171 1.62 -20.43 -14.34
C PRO A 171 1.13 -19.42 -15.39
N ALA A 172 0.12 -18.60 -15.08
CA ALA A 172 -0.42 -17.57 -15.97
C ALA A 172 0.10 -16.14 -15.68
N GLY A 173 0.89 -15.94 -14.61
CA GLY A 173 1.37 -14.62 -14.20
C GLY A 173 2.54 -14.13 -15.05
N THR A 174 2.57 -12.83 -15.35
CA THR A 174 3.72 -12.17 -16.00
C THR A 174 4.61 -11.52 -14.95
N ILE A 175 5.93 -11.71 -15.06
CA ILE A 175 6.93 -10.96 -14.27
C ILE A 175 7.49 -9.86 -15.16
N LYS A 176 7.50 -8.62 -14.66
CA LYS A 176 8.26 -7.52 -15.25
C LYS A 176 9.30 -7.04 -14.26
N ILE A 177 10.55 -6.97 -14.70
CA ILE A 177 11.62 -6.34 -13.93
C ILE A 177 11.86 -4.96 -14.53
N GLU A 178 11.70 -3.94 -13.71
CA GLU A 178 11.98 -2.56 -14.09
C GLU A 178 13.29 -2.12 -13.40
N PRO A 179 14.24 -1.57 -14.16
CA PRO A 179 15.50 -1.09 -13.61
C PRO A 179 15.31 0.10 -12.66
#